data_AF-R1DFX6-F1
#
_entry.id   AF-R1DFX6-F1
#
_cell.length_a   1.000
_cell.length_b   1.000
_cell.length_c   1.000
_cell.angle_alpha   90.00
_cell.angle_beta   90.00
_cell.angle_gamma   90.00
#
_symmetry.space_group_name_H-M   'P 1'
#
loop_
_entity.id
_entity.type
_entity.pdbx_description
1 polymer ?
#
loop_
_entity_poly.entity_id
_entity_poly.type
_entity_poly.pdbx_seq_one_letter_code
_entity_poly.pdbx_strand_id
1 'polypeptide(L)'
;KEWSPHEDELIRRGVEQLGCRWRVIAAQLPGRSDDAVRNRWSRLQDTAKSRTGGRDGGERSSWTRAEDDVIVQGVSELGHKWFEIARRLPGRTDHAIRNRW
;
A
#
# COMPACT_ATOMS: atom_id res chain seq x y z
N LYS A 1 2.40 -17.03 0.12
CA LYS A 1 3.55 -17.22 -0.80
C LYS A 1 4.36 -15.93 -0.84
N GLU A 2 5.51 -15.93 -0.19
CA GLU A 2 6.48 -14.82 -0.24
C GLU A 2 7.08 -14.70 -1.64
N TRP A 3 7.48 -13.49 -2.03
CA TRP A 3 8.11 -13.23 -3.33
C TRP A 3 9.60 -13.54 -3.25
N SER A 4 10.07 -14.44 -4.10
CA SER A 4 11.50 -14.76 -4.18
C SER A 4 12.26 -13.69 -4.97
N PRO A 5 13.56 -13.45 -4.67
CA PRO A 5 14.39 -12.52 -5.45
C PRO A 5 14.44 -12.86 -6.95
N HIS A 6 14.33 -14.14 -7.29
CA HIS A 6 14.23 -14.61 -8.67
C HIS A 6 12.94 -14.15 -9.35
N GLU A 7 11.80 -14.20 -8.65
CA GLU A 7 10.53 -13.71 -9.17
C GLU A 7 10.58 -12.19 -9.37
N ASP A 8 11.19 -11.46 -8.43
CA ASP A 8 11.37 -10.01 -8.56
C ASP A 8 12.20 -9.64 -9.80
N GLU A 9 13.25 -10.41 -10.08
CA GLU A 9 14.10 -10.20 -11.25
C GLU A 9 13.35 -10.46 -12.55
N LEU A 10 12.53 -11.51 -12.61
CA LEU A 10 11.64 -11.77 -13.75
C LEU A 10 10.65 -10.62 -13.96
N ILE A 11 10.11 -10.04 -12.89
CA ILE A 11 9.23 -8.87 -12.99
C ILE A 11 10.00 -7.65 -13.52
N ARG A 12 11.19 -7.35 -12.99
CA ARG A 12 12.01 -6.21 -13.47
C ARG A 12 12.31 -6.34 -14.96
N ARG A 13 12.84 -7.49 -15.39
CA ARG A 13 13.17 -7.76 -16.79
C ARG A 13 11.93 -7.73 -17.67
N GLY A 14 10.83 -8.31 -17.21
CA GLY A 14 9.56 -8.30 -17.92
C GLY A 14 9.04 -6.88 -18.16
N VAL A 15 9.10 -6.02 -17.14
CA VAL A 15 8.69 -4.62 -17.29
C VAL A 15 9.64 -3.83 -18.18
N GLU A 16 10.95 -4.06 -18.09
CA GLU A 16 11.95 -3.40 -18.94
C GLU A 16 11.77 -3.76 -20.42
N GLN A 17 11.47 -5.03 -20.73
CA GLN A 17 11.33 -5.52 -22.11
C GLN A 17 9.94 -5.29 -22.70
N LEU A 18 8.89 -5.47 -21.90
CA LEU A 18 7.51 -5.53 -22.38
C LEU A 18 6.63 -4.35 -21.89
N GLY A 19 7.13 -3.55 -20.95
CA GLY A 19 6.36 -2.52 -20.26
C GLY A 19 5.31 -3.11 -19.31
N CYS A 20 4.19 -2.40 -19.14
CA CYS A 20 3.09 -2.79 -18.23
C CYS A 20 2.22 -3.96 -18.73
N ARG A 21 2.82 -4.96 -19.39
CA ARG A 21 2.13 -6.16 -19.90
C ARG A 21 2.06 -7.25 -18.84
N TRP A 22 1.36 -6.97 -17.74
CA TRP A 22 1.30 -7.82 -16.54
C TRP A 22 0.89 -9.27 -16.80
N ARG A 23 -0.05 -9.47 -17.73
CA ARG A 23 -0.55 -10.80 -18.08
C ARG A 23 0.53 -11.67 -18.76
N VAL A 24 1.42 -11.06 -19.55
CA VAL A 24 2.54 -11.75 -20.20
C VAL A 24 3.66 -12.03 -19.19
N ILE A 25 3.91 -11.10 -18.27
CA ILE A 25 4.91 -11.26 -17.21
C ILE A 25 4.45 -12.35 -16.22
N ALA A 26 3.17 -12.36 -15.84
CA ALA A 26 2.59 -13.38 -14.96
C ALA A 26 2.60 -14.78 -15.57
N ALA A 27 2.53 -14.91 -16.89
CA ALA A 27 2.66 -16.20 -17.57
C ALA A 27 4.03 -16.86 -17.34
N GLN A 28 5.06 -16.08 -17.04
CA GLN A 28 6.41 -16.57 -16.70
C GLN A 28 6.56 -16.91 -15.21
N LEU A 29 5.54 -16.64 -14.39
CA LEU A 29 5.54 -16.80 -12.94
C LEU A 29 4.45 -17.80 -12.52
N PRO A 30 4.76 -19.12 -12.46
CA PRO A 30 3.76 -20.13 -12.17
C PRO A 30 3.14 -19.92 -10.78
N GLY A 31 1.81 -19.74 -10.76
CA GLY A 31 1.05 -19.50 -9.53
C GLY A 31 1.03 -18.05 -9.05
N ARG A 32 1.39 -17.08 -9.90
CA ARG A 32 1.16 -15.64 -9.68
C ARG A 32 0.17 -15.11 -10.71
N SER A 33 -0.81 -14.34 -10.25
CA SER A 33 -1.76 -13.63 -11.11
C SER A 33 -1.17 -12.31 -11.61
N ASP A 34 -1.70 -11.77 -12.71
CA ASP A 34 -1.27 -10.48 -13.26
C ASP A 34 -1.43 -9.32 -12.26
N ASP A 35 -2.46 -9.36 -11.42
CA ASP A 35 -2.68 -8.39 -10.34
C ASP A 35 -1.56 -8.46 -9.29
N ALA A 36 -1.16 -9.68 -8.90
CA ALA A 36 -0.09 -9.91 -7.94
C ALA A 36 1.25 -9.35 -8.45
N VAL A 37 1.55 -9.55 -9.74
CA VAL A 37 2.75 -9.02 -10.39
C VAL A 37 2.76 -7.50 -10.40
N ARG A 38 1.63 -6.87 -10.77
CA ARG A 38 1.49 -5.40 -10.78
C ARG A 38 1.70 -4.80 -9.38
N ASN A 39 1.06 -5.41 -8.37
CA ASN A 39 1.19 -4.98 -6.98
C ASN A 39 2.62 -5.14 -6.47
N ARG A 40 3.31 -6.23 -6.85
CA ARG A 40 4.71 -6.45 -6.50
C ARG A 40 5.62 -5.42 -7.15
N TRP A 41 5.43 -5.16 -8.44
CA TRP A 41 6.17 -4.13 -9.16
C TRP A 41 6.02 -2.73 -8.53
N SER A 42 4.80 -2.35 -8.15
CA SER A 42 4.56 -1.07 -7.44
C SER A 42 5.36 -0.97 -6.14
N ARG A 43 5.43 -2.07 -5.37
CA ARG A 43 6.21 -2.12 -4.12
C ARG A 43 7.72 -2.13 -4.37
N LEU A 44 8.19 -2.76 -5.44
CA LEU A 44 9.61 -2.72 -5.84
C LEU A 44 10.04 -1.31 -6.26
N GLN A 45 9.15 -0.54 -6.89
CA GLN A 45 9.42 0.86 -7.21
C GLN A 45 9.41 1.76 -5.98
N ASP A 46 8.49 1.52 -5.04
CA ASP A 46 8.40 2.23 -3.77
C ASP A 46 9.69 2.08 -2.94
N THR A 47 10.20 0.84 -2.83
CA THR A 47 11.47 0.57 -2.13
C THR A 47 12.69 1.15 -2.86
N ALA A 48 12.66 1.24 -4.19
CA ALA A 48 13.72 1.86 -4.97
C ALA A 48 13.73 3.40 -4.85
N LYS A 49 12.56 4.03 -4.74
CA LYS A 49 12.39 5.49 -4.60
C LYS A 49 12.64 6.00 -3.17
N SER A 50 12.57 5.13 -2.15
CA SER A 50 12.83 5.48 -0.75
C SER A 50 14.28 5.93 -0.43
N ARG A 51 15.22 5.91 -1.40
CA ARG A 51 16.58 6.45 -1.19
C ARG A 51 16.77 7.91 -1.61
N THR A 52 15.78 8.53 -2.27
CA THR A 52 15.85 9.93 -2.68
C THR A 52 14.47 10.58 -2.61
N GLY A 53 14.21 11.31 -1.53
CA GLY A 53 13.27 12.43 -1.47
C GLY A 53 11.80 12.17 -1.85
N GLY A 54 10.97 12.07 -0.83
CA GLY A 54 9.54 12.44 -0.76
C GLY A 54 8.72 12.44 -2.05
N ARG A 55 7.80 11.48 -2.18
CA ARG A 55 6.56 11.64 -2.96
C ARG A 55 5.48 10.69 -2.43
N ASP A 56 4.63 11.30 -1.62
CA ASP A 56 3.19 11.08 -1.49
C ASP A 56 2.62 10.05 -2.47
N GLY A 57 2.33 8.84 -1.98
CA GLY A 57 1.97 7.73 -2.86
C GLY A 57 1.69 6.43 -2.12
N GLY A 58 0.77 6.46 -1.16
CA GLY A 58 0.16 5.25 -0.62
C GLY A 58 1.07 4.45 0.31
N GLU A 59 1.65 5.12 1.31
CA GLU A 59 2.07 4.40 2.51
C GLU A 59 0.87 3.65 3.06
N ARG A 60 1.06 2.36 3.31
CA ARG A 60 0.23 1.59 4.24
C ARG A 60 0.35 2.26 5.61
N SER A 61 -0.45 3.31 5.79
CA SER A 61 -0.78 4.05 7.00
C SER A 61 0.20 3.86 8.14
N SER A 62 1.38 4.49 8.05
CA SER A 62 2.12 4.88 9.23
C SER A 62 1.23 5.87 9.98
N TRP A 63 0.38 5.38 10.87
CA TRP A 63 -0.45 6.21 11.72
C TRP A 63 0.47 7.03 12.60
N THR A 64 0.40 8.36 12.46
CA THR A 64 1.19 9.23 13.33
C THR A 64 0.57 9.25 14.72
N ARG A 65 1.39 9.55 15.73
CA ARG A 65 0.91 9.68 17.13
C ARG A 65 -0.18 10.75 17.26
N ALA A 66 -0.10 11.81 16.45
CA ALA A 66 -1.14 12.85 16.42
C ALA A 66 -2.46 12.31 15.87
N GLU A 67 -2.45 11.50 14.82
CA GLU A 67 -3.67 10.88 14.29
C GLU A 67 -4.25 9.85 15.26
N ASP A 68 -3.39 9.09 15.93
CA ASP A 68 -3.78 8.12 16.98
C ASP A 68 -4.48 8.81 18.15
N ASP A 69 -3.94 9.94 18.62
CA ASP A 69 -4.51 10.77 19.69
C ASP A 69 -5.91 11.28 19.31
N VAL A 70 -6.09 11.73 18.06
CA VAL A 70 -7.40 12.15 17.54
C VAL A 70 -8.39 10.99 17.49
N ILE A 71 -7.95 9.77 17.17
CA ILE A 71 -8.81 8.58 17.22
C ILE A 71 -9.22 8.28 18.67
N VAL A 72 -8.25 8.20 19.59
CA VAL A 72 -8.51 7.90 21.01
C VAL A 72 -9.46 8.93 21.62
N GLN A 73 -9.21 10.22 21.39
CA GLN A 73 -10.08 11.29 21.85
C GLN A 73 -11.45 11.22 21.18
N GLY A 74 -11.50 10.96 19.87
CA GLY A 74 -12.74 10.81 19.12
C GLY A 74 -13.60 9.65 19.62
N VAL A 75 -12.99 8.50 19.92
CA VAL A 75 -13.70 7.34 20.49
C VAL A 75 -14.17 7.64 21.91
N SER A 76 -13.37 8.33 22.72
CA SER A 76 -13.76 8.71 24.07
C SER A 76 -14.93 9.70 24.10
N GLU A 77 -15.02 10.60 23.10
CA GLU A 77 -16.06 11.64 23.05
C GLU A 77 -17.32 11.20 22.30
N LEU A 78 -17.16 10.50 21.19
CA LEU A 78 -18.23 10.17 20.24
C LEU A 78 -18.58 8.68 20.19
N GLY A 79 -17.77 7.81 20.80
CA GLY A 79 -17.86 6.36 20.68
C GLY A 79 -17.39 5.86 19.30
N HIS A 80 -17.91 4.73 18.85
CA HIS A 80 -17.56 4.11 17.55
C HIS A 80 -18.17 4.82 16.32
N LYS A 81 -18.26 6.16 16.37
CA LYS A 81 -18.73 6.99 15.25
C LYS A 81 -17.59 7.28 14.29
N TRP A 82 -17.09 6.23 13.62
CA TRP A 82 -15.92 6.29 12.73
C TRP A 82 -16.02 7.35 11.64
N PHE A 83 -17.23 7.58 11.12
CA PHE A 83 -17.49 8.65 10.15
C PHE A 83 -17.20 10.04 10.72
N GLU A 84 -17.63 10.32 11.95
CA GLU A 84 -17.39 11.62 12.60
C GLU A 84 -15.92 11.80 13.00
N ILE A 85 -15.24 10.72 13.38
CA ILE A 85 -13.80 10.74 13.67
C ILE A 85 -13.00 10.94 12.37
N ALA A 86 -13.41 10.33 11.25
CA ALA A 86 -12.79 10.51 9.93
C ALA A 86 -12.82 11.97 9.46
N ARG A 87 -13.86 12.72 9.82
CA ARG A 87 -13.94 14.17 9.50
C ARG A 87 -12.85 14.99 10.20
N ARG A 88 -12.27 14.49 11.29
CA ARG A 88 -11.14 15.12 12.00
C ARG A 88 -9.78 14.77 11.42
N LEU A 89 -9.72 13.77 10.53
CA LEU A 89 -8.50 13.20 9.97
C LEU A 89 -8.51 13.29 8.44
N PRO A 90 -8.10 14.43 7.87
CA PRO A 90 -8.08 14.60 6.42
C PRO A 90 -7.14 13.57 5.79
N GLY A 91 -7.65 12.80 4.82
CA GLY A 91 -6.90 11.72 4.17
C GLY A 91 -7.03 10.34 4.85
N ARG A 92 -7.76 10.24 5.98
CA ARG A 92 -8.15 8.96 6.57
C ARG A 92 -9.64 8.72 6.38
N THR A 93 -10.00 7.52 5.95
CA THR A 93 -11.41 7.10 5.82
C THR A 93 -11.89 6.49 7.13
N ASP A 94 -13.21 6.46 7.34
CA ASP A 94 -13.84 5.75 8.47
C ASP A 94 -13.40 4.29 8.52
N HIS A 95 -13.27 3.65 7.35
CA HIS A 95 -12.77 2.30 7.19
C HIS A 95 -11.33 2.16 7.70
N ALA A 96 -10.46 3.13 7.42
CA ALA A 96 -9.08 3.12 7.88
C ALA A 96 -9.00 3.24 9.41
N ILE A 97 -9.81 4.11 10.01
CA ILE A 97 -9.83 4.34 11.46
C ILE A 97 -10.34 3.10 12.19
N ARG A 98 -11.42 2.48 11.71
CA ARG A 98 -11.93 1.23 12.29
C ARG A 98 -10.91 0.09 12.24
N ASN A 99 -10.06 0.04 11.21
CA ASN A 99 -9.00 -0.97 11.12
C ASN A 99 -7.79 -0.63 12.01
N ARG A 100 -7.71 0.59 12.54
CA ARG A 100 -6.63 1.07 13.42
C ARG A 100 -6.97 0.91 14.89
N TRP A 101 -8.21 1.24 15.28
CA TRP A 101 -8.75 1.00 16.62
C TRP A 101 -8.82 -0.50 16.91
#